data_AF-A0A9W4T8M7-F1
#
_entry.id   AF-A0A9W4T8M7-F1
#
_cell.length_a   1.000
_cell.length_b   1.000
_cell.length_c   1.000
_cell.angle_alpha   90.00
_cell.angle_beta   90.00
_cell.angle_gamma   90.00
#
_symmetry.space_group_name_H-M   'P 1'
#
loop_
_entity.id
_entity.type
_entity.pdbx_description
1 polymer ?
#
loop_
_entity_poly.entity_id
_entity_poly.type
_entity_poly.pdbx_seq_one_letter_code
_entity_poly.pdbx_strand_id
1 'polypeptide(L)' 'AKNKTHTEKLDPKWKGPCYINDVIGNVAYKIRQLDGRLLKAPVNGSLLKK' A
#
# COMPACT_ATOMS: atom_id res chain seq x y z
N ALA A 1 34.35 7.56 1.04
CA ALA A 1 33.16 6.70 0.89
C ALA A 1 32.48 7.03 -0.44
N LYS A 2 32.21 6.04 -1.31
CA LYS A 2 31.47 6.26 -2.56
C LYS A 2 29.98 6.42 -2.24
N ASN A 3 29.47 7.64 -2.30
CA ASN A 3 28.05 7.92 -2.15
C ASN A 3 27.32 7.29 -3.35
N LYS A 4 26.53 6.24 -3.11
CA LYS A 4 25.65 5.65 -4.13
C LYS A 4 24.49 6.64 -4.34
N THR A 5 24.59 7.50 -5.33
CA THR A 5 23.46 8.28 -5.82
C THR A 5 22.46 7.32 -6.44
N HIS A 6 21.29 7.19 -5.84
CA HIS A 6 20.19 6.40 -6.37
C HIS A 6 19.57 7.15 -7.55
N THR A 7 20.25 7.10 -8.70
CA THR A 7 19.82 7.72 -9.97
C THR A 7 18.77 6.88 -10.69
N GLU A 8 18.22 5.84 -10.03
CA GLU A 8 17.16 5.02 -10.60
C GLU A 8 15.80 5.72 -10.46
N LYS A 9 14.98 5.54 -11.48
CA LYS A 9 13.62 6.08 -11.53
C LYS A 9 12.80 5.43 -10.42
N LEU A 10 12.19 6.27 -9.59
CA LEU A 10 11.31 5.80 -8.52
C LEU A 10 10.13 5.01 -9.10
N ASP A 11 9.77 3.94 -8.39
CA ASP A 11 8.54 3.20 -8.65
C ASP A 11 7.31 4.12 -8.53
N PRO A 12 6.19 3.74 -9.18
CA PRO A 12 4.92 4.42 -8.99
C PRO A 12 4.56 4.51 -7.51
N LYS A 13 4.18 5.72 -7.07
CA LYS A 13 3.79 5.98 -5.67
C LYS A 13 2.63 5.09 -5.18
N TRP A 14 1.74 4.69 -6.08
CA TRP A 14 0.55 3.91 -5.78
C TRP A 14 0.61 2.56 -6.48
N LYS A 15 0.29 1.48 -5.75
CA LYS A 15 0.34 0.11 -6.26
C LYS A 15 -0.86 -0.26 -7.15
N GLY A 16 -1.93 0.51 -7.10
CA GLY A 16 -3.14 0.29 -7.90
C GLY A 16 -4.42 0.30 -7.06
N PRO A 17 -5.57 0.00 -7.69
CA PRO A 17 -6.86 -0.06 -7.01
C PRO A 17 -6.97 -1.30 -6.14
N CYS A 18 -7.64 -1.18 -5.00
CA CYS A 18 -7.92 -2.29 -4.09
C CYS A 18 -9.30 -2.12 -3.45
N TYR A 19 -9.84 -3.20 -2.90
CA TYR A 19 -11.05 -3.17 -2.08
C TYR A 19 -10.71 -3.15 -0.59
N ILE A 20 -11.50 -2.40 0.19
CA ILE A 20 -11.49 -2.50 1.64
C ILE A 20 -12.38 -3.69 2.01
N ASN A 21 -11.79 -4.70 2.65
CA ASN A 21 -12.51 -5.89 3.09
C ASN A 21 -13.04 -5.74 4.51
N ASP A 22 -12.28 -5.10 5.39
CA ASP A 22 -12.61 -4.99 6.81
C ASP A 22 -11.95 -3.75 7.43
N VAL A 23 -12.56 -3.20 8.48
CA VAL A 23 -12.07 -2.04 9.24
C VAL A 23 -11.71 -2.54 10.64
N ILE A 24 -10.42 -2.58 10.94
CA ILE A 24 -9.90 -3.15 12.20
C ILE A 24 -9.78 -2.08 13.30
N GLY A 25 -9.96 -0.80 12.96
CA GLY A 25 -9.94 0.32 13.90
C GLY A 25 -10.07 1.65 13.14
N ASN A 26 -9.96 2.78 13.84
CA ASN A 26 -10.24 4.10 13.25
C ASN A 26 -9.47 4.41 11.95
N VAL A 27 -8.29 3.82 11.73
CA VAL A 27 -7.45 4.12 10.57
C VAL A 27 -6.76 2.87 9.99
N ALA A 28 -7.23 1.66 10.32
CA ALA A 28 -6.59 0.41 9.90
C ALA A 28 -7.56 -0.49 9.13
N TYR A 29 -7.13 -0.96 7.95
CA TYR A 29 -7.98 -1.69 7.01
C TYR A 29 -7.36 -3.02 6.58
N LYS A 30 -8.16 -4.08 6.47
CA LYS A 30 -7.79 -5.26 5.69
C LYS A 30 -8.10 -4.97 4.23
N ILE A 31 -7.11 -5.11 3.37
CA ILE A 31 -7.25 -4.81 1.95
C ILE A 31 -7.28 -6.10 1.15
N ARG A 32 -8.21 -6.18 0.20
CA ARG A 32 -8.30 -7.22 -0.81
C ARG A 32 -7.87 -6.65 -2.16
N GLN A 33 -6.92 -7.32 -2.80
CA GLN A 33 -6.48 -7.00 -4.15
C GLN A 33 -7.55 -7.39 -5.17
N LEU A 34 -7.47 -6.82 -6.37
CA LEU A 34 -8.44 -7.08 -7.44
C LEU A 34 -8.47 -8.55 -7.89
N ASP A 35 -7.34 -9.26 -7.75
CA ASP A 35 -7.23 -10.70 -7.99
C ASP A 35 -7.86 -11.56 -6.88
N GLY A 36 -8.46 -10.92 -5.88
CA GLY A 36 -9.13 -11.54 -4.76
C GLY A 36 -8.23 -11.89 -3.58
N ARG A 37 -6.90 -11.66 -3.67
CA ARG A 37 -5.97 -11.96 -2.58
C ARG A 37 -6.11 -10.97 -1.43
N LEU A 38 -6.17 -11.50 -0.21
CA LEU A 38 -6.19 -10.68 1.00
C LEU A 38 -4.76 -10.39 1.46
N LEU A 39 -4.47 -9.12 1.77
CA LEU A 39 -3.22 -8.75 2.41
C LEU A 39 -3.21 -9.25 3.86
N LYS A 40 -2.16 -9.98 4.23
CA LYS A 40 -2.00 -10.55 5.58
C LYS A 40 -1.91 -9.46 6.66
N ALA A 41 -1.25 -8.35 6.34
CA ALA A 41 -1.08 -7.22 7.25
C ALA A 41 -2.18 -6.17 7.00
N PRO A 42 -2.70 -5.55 8.07
CA PRO A 42 -3.54 -4.38 7.93
C PRO A 42 -2.76 -3.19 7.38
N VAL A 43 -3.46 -2.30 6.68
CA VAL A 43 -2.89 -1.10 6.07
C VAL A 43 -3.46 0.15 6.73
N ASN A 44 -2.59 1.12 6.97
CA ASN A 44 -2.99 2.42 7.51
C ASN A 44 -3.74 3.23 6.44
N GLY A 45 -4.86 3.85 6.81
CA GLY A 45 -5.66 4.72 5.96
C GLY A 45 -4.91 5.91 5.36
N SER A 46 -3.85 6.38 6.02
CA SER A 46 -2.97 7.43 5.45
C SER A 46 -2.22 6.98 4.20
N LEU A 47 -2.07 5.66 4.01
CA LEU A 47 -1.49 5.02 2.83
C LEU A 47 -2.55 4.64 1.79
N LEU A 48 -3.77 5.15 1.92
CA LEU A 48 -4.83 5.02 0.92
C LEU A 48 -5.06 6.37 0.24
N LYS A 49 -5.29 6.31 -1.06
CA LYS A 49 -5.73 7.48 -1.83
C LYS A 49 -7.24 7.64 -1.65
N LYS A 50 -7.71 8.86 -1.38
CA LYS A 50 -9.13 9.23 -1.39
C LYS A 50 -9.70 9.24 -2.81
#